data_AF-A0A1S3IGU7-F1
#
_entry.id   AF-A0A1S3IGU7-F1
#
_cell.length_a   1.000
_cell.length_b   1.000
_cell.length_c   1.000
_cell.angle_alpha   90.00
_cell.angle_beta   90.00
_cell.angle_gamma   90.00
#
_symmetry.space_group_name_H-M   'P 1'
#
loop_
_entity.id
_entity.type
_entity.pdbx_description
1 polymer ?
#
loop_
_entity_poly.entity_id
_entity_poly.type
_entity_poly.pdbx_seq_one_letter_code
_entity_poly.pdbx_strand_id
1 'polypeptide(L)'
;MLEKIAKLCTKHGFVFPVESRVNGSLLTCYDFGPMGAAFSSNILKEWWDSVVLNKPSIYPVINTAQTSCPDSVPIGMDKENPLFLPPSLAKGTLLWYPYVFSEMNHRLPLGIVQCGKCFTRENIDQSKFIYQSSVFTQLLLQYFVSPKDTNKWFGYWVQERLNWWRTFSKYPPNFITADEEENEDLHQQQICIKFAFPWGLDNVETITVKRVETIGELDTLSQVTTGKKSVVPQLIESSTILEQAMLAYLVDSYEEGVKNSDTKEMKKVSSI
;
A
#
# COMPACT_ATOMS: atom_id res chain seq x y z
N MET A 1 21.26 -11.63 6.32
CA MET A 1 21.02 -11.02 4.99
C MET A 1 20.55 -9.58 5.13
N LEU A 2 19.42 -9.35 5.81
CA LEU A 2 18.83 -8.02 5.96
C LEU A 2 19.76 -6.93 6.52
N GLU A 3 20.57 -7.24 7.56
CA GLU A 3 21.56 -6.28 8.07
C GLU A 3 22.58 -5.82 7.01
N LYS A 4 22.95 -6.71 6.08
CA LYS A 4 23.86 -6.36 4.99
C LYS A 4 23.17 -5.43 3.99
N ILE A 5 21.90 -5.71 3.67
CA ILE A 5 21.07 -4.86 2.81
C ILE A 5 20.92 -3.47 3.45
N ALA A 6 20.59 -3.39 4.74
CA ALA A 6 20.47 -2.13 5.46
C ALA A 6 21.79 -1.31 5.41
N LYS A 7 22.93 -1.96 5.69
CA LYS A 7 24.26 -1.32 5.60
C LYS A 7 24.58 -0.81 4.19
N LEU A 8 24.23 -1.57 3.15
CA LEU A 8 24.42 -1.13 1.76
C LEU A 8 23.49 0.03 1.42
N CYS A 9 22.22 -0.03 1.84
CA CYS A 9 21.26 1.03 1.62
C CYS A 9 21.76 2.36 2.22
N THR A 10 22.26 2.35 3.46
CA THR A 10 22.82 3.55 4.08
C THR A 10 24.10 4.01 3.36
N LYS A 11 25.00 3.09 3.02
CA LYS A 11 26.26 3.41 2.34
C LYS A 11 26.04 4.03 0.94
N HIS A 12 25.01 3.59 0.23
CA HIS A 12 24.73 3.99 -1.16
C HIS A 12 23.63 5.05 -1.27
N GLY A 13 23.19 5.65 -0.16
CA GLY A 13 22.25 6.77 -0.20
C GLY A 13 20.81 6.37 -0.52
N PHE A 14 20.40 5.15 -0.14
CA PHE A 14 19.02 4.70 -0.25
C PHE A 14 18.21 5.06 1.00
N VAL A 15 18.57 4.51 2.16
CA VAL A 15 17.76 4.59 3.39
C VAL A 15 18.62 4.99 4.58
N PHE A 16 18.11 5.94 5.37
CA PHE A 16 18.71 6.41 6.62
C PHE A 16 17.69 6.29 7.76
N PRO A 17 18.03 5.61 8.87
CA PRO A 17 17.16 5.59 10.04
C PRO A 17 17.08 6.98 10.67
N VAL A 18 15.88 7.37 11.11
CA VAL A 18 15.63 8.65 11.76
C VAL A 18 15.07 8.42 13.15
N GLU A 19 15.72 9.01 14.14
CA GLU A 19 15.16 9.12 15.48
C GLU A 19 14.21 10.32 15.52
N SER A 20 12.90 10.06 15.53
CA SER A 20 11.90 11.10 15.70
C SER A 20 11.08 10.84 16.96
N ARG A 21 10.69 11.90 17.67
CA ARG A 21 9.82 11.79 18.85
C ARG A 21 8.60 12.67 18.66
N VAL A 22 7.41 12.10 18.87
CA VAL A 22 6.15 12.83 18.90
C VAL A 22 5.50 12.60 20.25
N ASN A 23 5.27 13.69 20.99
CA ASN A 23 4.70 13.68 22.35
C ASN A 23 5.44 12.74 23.32
N GLY A 24 6.76 12.64 23.21
CA GLY A 24 7.60 11.80 24.06
C GLY A 24 7.76 10.34 23.59
N SER A 25 6.92 9.88 22.66
CA SER A 25 7.04 8.55 22.06
C SER A 25 8.05 8.54 20.91
N LEU A 26 8.95 7.58 20.91
CA LEU A 26 9.88 7.34 19.80
C LEU A 26 9.12 6.75 18.60
N LEU A 27 9.28 7.37 17.45
CA LEU A 27 8.78 6.88 16.16
C LEU A 27 9.92 6.20 15.42
N THR A 28 9.62 5.07 14.80
CA THR A 28 10.57 4.37 13.93
C THR A 28 10.34 4.87 12.50
N CYS A 29 11.17 5.82 12.07
CA CYS A 29 11.06 6.49 10.78
C CYS A 29 12.34 6.29 9.96
N TYR A 30 12.21 6.46 8.65
CA TYR A 30 13.33 6.38 7.73
C TYR A 30 13.26 7.51 6.69
N ASP A 31 14.41 8.11 6.41
CA ASP A 31 14.58 9.07 5.33
C ASP A 31 15.19 8.38 4.11
N PHE A 32 14.79 8.84 2.92
CA PHE A 32 15.32 8.35 1.66
C PHE A 32 16.33 9.32 1.07
N GLY A 33 17.57 8.86 0.89
CA GLY A 33 18.61 9.64 0.22
C GLY A 33 18.38 9.72 -1.29
N PRO A 34 19.32 10.30 -2.07
CA PRO A 34 19.13 10.51 -3.50
C PRO A 34 18.74 9.26 -4.29
N MET A 35 19.37 8.11 -4.00
CA MET A 35 19.06 6.85 -4.68
C MET A 35 17.73 6.26 -4.19
N GLY A 36 17.44 6.37 -2.90
CA GLY A 36 16.18 5.90 -2.34
C GLY A 36 14.97 6.71 -2.82
N ALA A 37 15.14 8.03 -2.95
CA ALA A 37 14.13 8.94 -3.48
C ALA A 37 13.85 8.69 -4.96
N ALA A 38 14.89 8.46 -5.77
CA ALA A 38 14.71 8.08 -7.17
C ALA A 38 14.01 6.71 -7.28
N PHE A 39 14.43 5.73 -6.47
CA PHE A 39 13.84 4.41 -6.47
C PHE A 39 12.37 4.39 -6.03
N SER A 40 12.04 5.10 -4.95
CA SER A 40 10.66 5.24 -4.47
C SER A 40 9.78 5.94 -5.49
N SER A 41 10.29 7.00 -6.13
CA SER A 41 9.56 7.72 -7.19
C SER A 41 9.29 6.82 -8.40
N ASN A 42 10.26 5.99 -8.79
CA ASN A 42 10.09 5.05 -9.90
C ASN A 42 9.03 3.99 -9.58
N ILE A 43 9.08 3.36 -8.41
CA ILE A 43 8.06 2.38 -8.01
C ILE A 43 6.67 3.03 -7.97
N LEU A 44 6.56 4.21 -7.37
CA LEU A 44 5.31 4.96 -7.29
C LEU A 44 4.75 5.25 -8.70
N LYS A 45 5.60 5.71 -9.62
CA LYS A 45 5.21 6.00 -11.00
C LYS A 45 4.76 4.74 -11.72
N GLU A 46 5.52 3.65 -11.65
CA GLU A 46 5.17 2.39 -12.33
C GLU A 46 3.91 1.76 -11.74
N TRP A 47 3.68 1.92 -10.43
CA TRP A 47 2.42 1.53 -9.80
C TRP A 47 1.27 2.39 -10.31
N TRP A 48 1.43 3.71 -10.30
CA TRP A 48 0.42 4.67 -10.73
C TRP A 48 0.01 4.43 -12.17
N ASP A 49 0.98 4.30 -13.08
CA ASP A 49 0.72 4.04 -14.49
C ASP A 49 0.02 2.69 -14.67
N SER A 50 0.38 1.65 -13.91
CA SER A 50 -0.31 0.34 -13.98
C SER A 50 -1.78 0.39 -13.58
N VAL A 51 -2.17 1.34 -12.72
CA VAL A 51 -3.54 1.45 -12.21
C VAL A 51 -4.34 2.51 -12.98
N VAL A 52 -3.72 3.59 -13.43
CA VAL A 52 -4.42 4.73 -14.04
C VAL A 52 -4.36 4.70 -15.56
N LEU A 53 -3.19 4.39 -16.12
CA LEU A 53 -2.96 4.51 -17.55
C LEU A 53 -3.79 3.46 -18.30
N ASN A 54 -4.48 3.89 -19.36
CA ASN A 54 -5.36 3.05 -20.18
C ASN A 54 -6.55 2.41 -19.45
N LYS A 55 -6.88 2.85 -18.21
CA LYS A 55 -8.04 2.38 -17.46
C LYS A 55 -9.07 3.54 -17.33
N PRO A 56 -10.00 3.69 -18.29
CA PRO A 56 -10.87 4.88 -18.38
C PRO A 56 -11.87 5.02 -17.24
N SER A 57 -12.06 3.99 -16.43
CA SER A 57 -12.95 3.99 -15.27
C SER A 57 -12.26 4.37 -13.96
N ILE A 58 -10.97 4.76 -13.98
CA ILE A 58 -10.20 5.07 -12.77
C ILE A 58 -9.88 6.55 -12.70
N TYR A 59 -10.21 7.16 -11.56
CA TYR A 59 -10.12 8.59 -11.35
C TYR A 59 -9.19 8.91 -10.17
N PRO A 60 -8.12 9.68 -10.39
CA PRO A 60 -7.22 10.06 -9.33
C PRO A 60 -7.83 11.16 -8.46
N VAL A 61 -7.63 11.04 -7.15
CA VAL A 61 -8.02 12.07 -6.17
C VAL A 61 -6.84 12.37 -5.25
N ILE A 62 -6.88 13.55 -4.63
CA ILE A 62 -5.93 13.94 -3.59
C ILE A 62 -6.75 14.40 -2.39
N ASN A 63 -6.58 13.72 -1.26
CA ASN A 63 -7.17 14.15 -0.01
C ASN A 63 -6.21 15.03 0.79
N THR A 64 -6.68 16.23 1.09
CA THR A 64 -6.04 17.15 2.05
C THR A 64 -6.75 17.15 3.40
N ALA A 65 -8.00 16.66 3.45
CA ALA A 65 -8.87 16.73 4.61
C ALA A 65 -8.84 15.46 5.48
N GLN A 66 -8.99 15.69 6.77
CA GLN A 66 -8.84 14.69 7.83
C GLN A 66 -10.16 13.98 8.05
N THR A 67 -10.06 12.66 8.15
CA THR A 67 -11.13 11.87 8.72
C THR A 67 -10.71 11.47 10.12
N SER A 68 -11.38 11.98 11.14
CA SER A 68 -11.23 11.47 12.49
C SER A 68 -11.57 9.98 12.46
N CYS A 69 -10.58 9.14 12.75
CA CYS A 69 -10.75 7.71 12.97
C CYS A 69 -10.28 7.39 14.40
N PRO A 70 -10.82 6.33 15.03
CA PRO A 70 -10.31 5.87 16.32
C PRO A 70 -8.77 5.70 16.34
N ASP A 71 -8.20 5.25 15.23
CA ASP A 71 -6.77 4.96 15.10
C ASP A 71 -5.93 6.13 14.58
N SER A 72 -6.54 7.30 14.40
CA SER A 72 -5.84 8.48 13.89
C SER A 72 -4.94 9.12 14.95
N VAL A 73 -3.78 9.63 14.54
CA VAL A 73 -2.78 10.16 15.47
C VAL A 73 -3.04 11.66 15.71
N PRO A 74 -3.38 12.10 16.94
CA PRO A 74 -3.60 13.52 17.21
C PRO A 74 -2.27 14.31 17.23
N ILE A 75 -2.31 15.50 16.65
CA ILE A 75 -1.30 16.55 16.64
C ILE A 75 -1.92 17.80 17.26
N GLY A 76 -1.13 18.50 18.08
CA GLY A 76 -1.50 19.76 18.69
C GLY A 76 -1.59 19.67 20.20
N MET A 77 -1.41 20.82 20.85
CA MET A 77 -1.60 20.95 22.31
C MET A 77 -3.07 21.18 22.67
N ASP A 78 -3.88 21.56 21.70
CA ASP A 78 -5.31 21.79 21.87
C ASP A 78 -6.04 20.45 21.99
N LYS A 79 -6.60 20.20 23.18
CA LYS A 79 -7.37 18.98 23.48
C LYS A 79 -8.82 19.09 22.98
N GLU A 80 -9.31 20.28 22.67
CA GLU A 80 -10.69 20.51 22.26
C GLU A 80 -10.88 20.26 20.75
N ASN A 81 -9.87 20.54 19.93
CA ASN A 81 -9.92 20.28 18.49
C ASN A 81 -8.57 19.78 17.94
N PRO A 82 -8.17 18.53 18.24
CA PRO A 82 -6.90 17.98 17.79
C PRO A 82 -6.89 17.75 16.27
N LEU A 83 -5.74 18.03 15.66
CA LEU A 83 -5.47 17.76 14.24
C LEU A 83 -5.07 16.28 14.09
N PHE A 84 -5.68 15.52 13.18
CA PHE A 84 -5.40 14.07 13.09
C PHE A 84 -4.59 13.69 11.86
N LEU A 85 -3.58 12.83 12.05
CA LEU A 85 -2.88 12.17 10.96
C LEU A 85 -3.59 10.86 10.58
N PRO A 86 -3.82 10.60 9.29
CA PRO A 86 -4.55 9.42 8.85
C PRO A 86 -3.70 8.14 9.02
N PRO A 87 -4.26 7.08 9.61
CA PRO A 87 -3.60 5.77 9.66
C PRO A 87 -3.72 5.01 8.33
N SER A 88 -4.67 5.40 7.48
CA SER A 88 -4.92 4.87 6.15
C SER A 88 -5.64 5.92 5.30
N LEU A 89 -5.44 5.90 3.98
CA LEU A 89 -6.13 6.73 3.00
C LEU A 89 -7.53 6.21 2.66
N ALA A 90 -7.88 4.99 3.09
CA ALA A 90 -9.11 4.30 2.69
C ALA A 90 -10.38 5.12 2.96
N LYS A 91 -10.52 5.64 4.19
CA LYS A 91 -11.69 6.41 4.58
C LYS A 91 -11.81 7.72 3.80
N GLY A 92 -10.72 8.49 3.74
CA GLY A 92 -10.71 9.75 3.00
C GLY A 92 -11.03 9.54 1.51
N THR A 93 -10.47 8.48 0.91
CA THR A 93 -10.70 8.15 -0.51
C THR A 93 -12.16 7.78 -0.75
N LEU A 94 -12.77 7.02 0.17
CA LEU A 94 -14.16 6.60 0.08
C LEU A 94 -15.14 7.79 0.03
N LEU A 95 -14.83 8.88 0.75
CA LEU A 95 -15.65 10.11 0.75
C LEU A 95 -15.74 10.79 -0.62
N TRP A 96 -14.84 10.49 -1.57
CA TRP A 96 -14.92 11.02 -2.94
C TRP A 96 -15.94 10.29 -3.81
N TYR A 97 -16.38 9.09 -3.42
CA TYR A 97 -17.29 8.29 -4.22
C TYR A 97 -18.55 9.03 -4.71
N PRO A 98 -19.31 9.79 -3.89
CA PRO A 98 -20.52 10.46 -4.38
C PRO A 98 -20.21 11.47 -5.49
N TYR A 99 -19.12 12.22 -5.32
CA TYR A 99 -18.71 13.28 -6.22
C TYR A 99 -18.24 12.70 -7.55
N VAL A 100 -17.30 11.74 -7.51
CA VAL A 100 -16.79 11.08 -8.72
C VAL A 100 -17.91 10.32 -9.41
N PHE A 101 -18.76 9.60 -8.66
CA PHE A 101 -19.85 8.84 -9.25
C PHE A 101 -20.87 9.74 -9.98
N SER A 102 -21.21 10.90 -9.41
CA SER A 102 -22.09 11.89 -10.05
C SER A 102 -21.47 12.46 -11.33
N GLU A 103 -20.22 12.94 -11.26
CA GLU A 103 -19.51 13.53 -12.39
C GLU A 103 -19.30 12.54 -13.54
N MET A 104 -19.10 11.25 -13.23
CA MET A 104 -18.89 10.20 -14.22
C MET A 104 -20.20 9.51 -14.67
N ASN A 105 -21.32 10.24 -14.60
CA ASN A 105 -22.64 9.84 -15.11
C ASN A 105 -23.23 8.58 -14.45
N HIS A 106 -22.93 8.35 -13.17
CA HIS A 106 -23.52 7.28 -12.37
C HIS A 106 -23.30 5.87 -12.95
N ARG A 107 -22.09 5.61 -13.47
CA ARG A 107 -21.74 4.33 -14.10
C ARG A 107 -20.76 3.53 -13.25
N LEU A 108 -21.05 2.24 -13.13
CA LEU A 108 -20.13 1.23 -12.63
C LEU A 108 -19.59 0.39 -13.81
N PRO A 109 -18.36 -0.14 -13.71
CA PRO A 109 -17.43 0.01 -12.58
C PRO A 109 -16.79 1.40 -12.53
N LEU A 110 -16.40 1.82 -11.32
CA LEU A 110 -15.77 3.10 -11.04
C LEU A 110 -14.59 2.87 -10.09
N GLY A 111 -13.40 3.38 -10.39
CA GLY A 111 -12.24 3.33 -9.53
C GLY A 111 -11.83 4.71 -9.06
N ILE A 112 -11.39 4.80 -7.81
CA ILE A 112 -10.78 5.97 -7.22
C ILE A 112 -9.41 5.55 -6.72
N VAL A 113 -8.38 6.32 -7.09
CA VAL A 113 -6.99 5.99 -6.76
C VAL A 113 -6.32 7.16 -6.06
N GLN A 114 -5.52 6.85 -5.04
CA GLN A 114 -4.79 7.83 -4.27
C GLN A 114 -3.47 7.25 -3.75
N CYS A 115 -2.43 8.09 -3.74
CA CYS A 115 -1.19 7.82 -3.03
C CYS A 115 -0.94 8.93 -2.00
N GLY A 116 -0.38 8.58 -0.84
CA GLY A 116 -0.20 9.56 0.23
C GLY A 116 0.46 9.00 1.48
N LYS A 117 0.81 9.91 2.40
CA LYS A 117 1.45 9.55 3.67
C LYS A 117 0.43 9.15 4.72
N CYS A 118 0.74 8.07 5.43
CA CYS A 118 -0.02 7.53 6.54
C CYS A 118 0.87 7.34 7.77
N PHE A 119 0.23 7.26 8.93
CA PHE A 119 0.90 7.32 10.22
C PHE A 119 0.35 6.27 11.18
N THR A 120 1.22 5.51 11.83
CA THR A 120 0.84 4.51 12.81
C THR A 120 1.72 4.57 14.05
N ARG A 121 1.15 4.15 15.18
CA ARG A 121 1.84 3.95 16.46
C ARG A 121 1.92 2.46 16.85
N GLU A 122 1.42 1.57 16.00
CA GLU A 122 1.28 0.16 16.32
C GLU A 122 2.61 -0.59 16.22
N ASN A 123 2.86 -1.47 17.21
CA ASN A 123 3.91 -2.50 17.32
C ASN A 123 4.88 -2.64 16.12
N ILE A 124 5.85 -1.71 16.04
CA ILE A 124 6.87 -1.71 14.98
C ILE A 124 8.01 -2.66 15.35
N ASP A 125 8.19 -3.70 14.54
CA ASP A 125 9.33 -4.59 14.63
C ASP A 125 10.54 -3.99 13.90
N GLN A 126 11.42 -3.35 14.67
CA GLN A 126 12.64 -2.74 14.16
C GLN A 126 13.59 -3.75 13.49
N SER A 127 13.44 -5.05 13.78
CA SER A 127 14.26 -6.08 13.14
C SER A 127 13.93 -6.25 11.65
N LYS A 128 12.76 -5.79 11.20
CA LYS A 128 12.30 -5.87 9.79
C LYS A 128 12.68 -4.64 8.95
N PHE A 129 13.59 -3.79 9.43
CA PHE A 129 14.09 -2.62 8.70
C PHE A 129 12.93 -1.70 8.24
N ILE A 130 12.90 -1.24 6.98
CA ILE A 130 11.85 -0.32 6.47
C ILE A 130 10.48 -0.99 6.25
N TYR A 131 10.36 -2.30 6.48
CA TYR A 131 9.10 -3.02 6.28
C TYR A 131 7.95 -2.47 7.13
N GLN A 132 8.28 -2.04 8.34
CA GLN A 132 7.36 -1.37 9.26
C GLN A 132 7.97 -0.03 9.67
N SER A 133 7.23 1.05 9.41
CA SER A 133 7.60 2.40 9.83
C SER A 133 6.39 3.13 10.38
N SER A 134 6.62 4.02 11.34
CA SER A 134 5.58 4.91 11.88
C SER A 134 5.03 5.86 10.83
N VAL A 135 5.80 6.15 9.77
CA VAL A 135 5.41 6.99 8.65
C VAL A 135 5.64 6.20 7.38
N PHE A 136 4.60 5.99 6.60
CA PHE A 136 4.68 5.20 5.39
C PHE A 136 3.84 5.82 4.28
N THR A 137 4.05 5.36 3.06
CA THR A 137 3.34 5.84 1.87
C THR A 137 2.41 4.75 1.40
N GLN A 138 1.11 4.97 1.52
CA GLN A 138 0.11 4.03 1.02
C GLN A 138 -0.18 4.34 -0.46
N LEU A 139 -0.26 3.28 -1.26
CA LEU A 139 -0.72 3.27 -2.64
C LEU A 139 -2.07 2.54 -2.63
N LEU A 140 -3.14 3.26 -2.91
CA LEU A 140 -4.51 2.79 -2.68
C LEU A 140 -5.34 2.88 -3.96
N LEU A 141 -6.00 1.77 -4.29
CA LEU A 141 -7.06 1.71 -5.28
C LEU A 141 -8.35 1.24 -4.61
N GLN A 142 -9.43 2.01 -4.76
CA GLN A 142 -10.79 1.65 -4.38
C GLN A 142 -11.66 1.52 -5.63
N TYR A 143 -12.08 0.30 -5.95
CA TYR A 143 -12.79 -0.04 -7.18
C TYR A 143 -14.21 -0.52 -6.88
N PHE A 144 -15.17 0.34 -7.17
CA PHE A 144 -16.60 0.14 -6.97
C PHE A 144 -17.20 -0.62 -8.14
N VAL A 145 -17.91 -1.70 -7.83
CA VAL A 145 -18.47 -2.62 -8.82
C VAL A 145 -19.89 -3.02 -8.46
N SER A 146 -20.64 -3.47 -9.47
CA SER A 146 -21.95 -4.06 -9.22
C SER A 146 -21.77 -5.36 -8.40
N PRO A 147 -22.67 -5.67 -7.44
CA PRO A 147 -22.58 -6.91 -6.66
C PRO A 147 -22.55 -8.19 -7.51
N LYS A 148 -23.09 -8.14 -8.73
CA LYS A 148 -23.11 -9.28 -9.66
C LYS A 148 -21.74 -9.53 -10.31
N ASP A 149 -20.94 -8.48 -10.47
CA ASP A 149 -19.63 -8.55 -11.14
C ASP A 149 -18.46 -8.61 -10.16
N THR A 150 -18.71 -8.64 -8.84
CA THR A 150 -17.68 -8.59 -7.79
C THR A 150 -16.60 -9.65 -7.97
N ASN A 151 -16.97 -10.93 -8.07
CA ASN A 151 -15.99 -12.02 -8.17
C ASN A 151 -15.14 -11.92 -9.44
N LYS A 152 -15.74 -11.45 -10.55
CA LYS A 152 -15.03 -11.22 -11.80
C LYS A 152 -13.95 -10.15 -11.63
N TRP A 153 -14.32 -8.99 -11.08
CA TRP A 153 -13.39 -7.88 -10.92
C TRP A 153 -12.36 -8.13 -9.80
N PHE A 154 -12.74 -8.86 -8.76
CA PHE A 154 -11.82 -9.25 -7.70
C PHE A 154 -10.72 -10.17 -8.25
N GLY A 155 -11.09 -11.22 -8.99
CA GLY A 155 -10.11 -12.09 -9.67
C GLY A 155 -9.24 -11.35 -10.68
N TYR A 156 -9.82 -10.42 -11.45
CA TYR A 156 -9.07 -9.55 -12.36
C TYR A 156 -8.00 -8.75 -11.63
N TRP A 157 -8.36 -8.04 -10.55
CA TRP A 157 -7.40 -7.22 -9.81
C TRP A 157 -6.34 -8.07 -9.11
N VAL A 158 -6.69 -9.20 -8.51
CA VAL A 158 -5.70 -10.12 -7.93
C VAL A 158 -4.66 -10.54 -8.96
N GLN A 159 -5.08 -10.93 -10.16
CA GLN A 159 -4.17 -11.33 -11.23
C GLN A 159 -3.35 -10.15 -11.77
N GLU A 160 -3.99 -9.01 -12.04
CA GLU A 160 -3.34 -7.80 -12.54
C GLU A 160 -2.23 -7.33 -11.59
N ARG A 161 -2.54 -7.27 -10.29
CA ARG A 161 -1.61 -6.83 -9.25
C ARG A 161 -0.47 -7.84 -9.05
N LEU A 162 -0.75 -9.15 -9.04
CA LEU A 162 0.30 -10.18 -8.98
C LEU A 162 1.25 -10.09 -10.19
N ASN A 163 0.71 -9.90 -11.39
CA ASN A 163 1.50 -9.73 -12.60
C ASN A 163 2.39 -8.48 -12.52
N TRP A 164 1.86 -7.37 -11.98
CA TRP A 164 2.64 -6.15 -11.78
C TRP A 164 3.86 -6.41 -10.88
N TRP A 165 3.69 -7.05 -9.73
CA TRP A 165 4.80 -7.39 -8.83
C TRP A 165 5.84 -8.30 -9.50
N ARG A 166 5.38 -9.27 -10.29
CA ARG A 166 6.24 -10.21 -10.99
C ARG A 166 7.01 -9.60 -12.15
N THR A 167 6.51 -8.52 -12.74
CA THR A 167 7.12 -7.89 -13.94
C THR A 167 8.51 -7.33 -13.64
N PHE A 168 8.71 -6.76 -12.45
CA PHE A 168 9.97 -6.13 -12.05
C PHE A 168 10.87 -7.05 -11.21
N SER A 169 10.38 -8.25 -10.90
CA SER A 169 11.11 -9.19 -10.07
C SER A 169 12.17 -9.94 -10.86
N LYS A 170 13.34 -10.11 -10.24
CA LYS A 170 14.40 -11.00 -10.72
C LYS A 170 13.98 -12.46 -10.60
N TYR A 171 13.21 -12.80 -9.57
CA TYR A 171 12.68 -14.15 -9.31
C TYR A 171 11.15 -14.10 -9.12
N PRO A 172 10.36 -13.97 -10.20
CA PRO A 172 8.91 -13.83 -10.13
C PRO A 172 8.15 -14.83 -9.25
N PRO A 173 8.57 -16.11 -9.12
CA PRO A 173 7.92 -17.06 -8.21
C PRO A 173 7.99 -16.69 -6.72
N ASN A 174 8.87 -15.76 -6.32
CA ASN A 174 8.93 -15.26 -4.94
C ASN A 174 7.70 -14.45 -4.54
N PHE A 175 6.94 -13.95 -5.51
CA PHE A 175 5.65 -13.30 -5.29
C PHE A 175 4.54 -14.33 -5.48
N ILE A 176 3.75 -14.55 -4.43
CA ILE A 176 2.64 -15.50 -4.42
C ILE A 176 1.37 -14.85 -3.88
N THR A 177 0.22 -15.39 -4.24
CA THR A 177 -1.06 -15.08 -3.60
C THR A 177 -1.32 -16.07 -2.47
N ALA A 178 -1.83 -15.59 -1.35
CA ALA A 178 -2.33 -16.41 -0.27
C ALA A 178 -3.68 -15.86 0.19
N ASP A 179 -4.65 -16.76 0.34
CA ASP A 179 -5.93 -16.44 0.97
C ASP A 179 -5.67 -16.22 2.47
N GLU A 180 -6.32 -15.22 3.06
CA GLU A 180 -6.45 -15.13 4.52
C GLU A 180 -7.83 -15.67 4.91
N GLU A 181 -7.92 -16.29 6.10
CA GLU A 181 -9.16 -16.91 6.58
C GLU A 181 -10.33 -15.92 6.47
N GLU A 182 -11.42 -16.38 5.83
CA GLU A 182 -12.62 -15.58 5.61
C GLU A 182 -13.14 -15.12 6.98
N ASN A 183 -13.14 -13.81 7.22
CA ASN A 183 -13.74 -13.28 8.44
C ASN A 183 -15.26 -13.31 8.26
N GLU A 184 -15.88 -14.43 8.67
CA GLU A 184 -17.32 -14.69 8.52
C GLU A 184 -18.17 -13.55 9.08
N ASP A 185 -17.72 -12.90 10.16
CA ASP A 185 -18.43 -11.79 10.83
C ASP A 185 -18.48 -10.51 9.98
N LEU A 186 -17.49 -10.31 9.10
CA LEU A 186 -17.39 -9.11 8.26
C LEU A 186 -17.86 -9.34 6.81
N HIS A 187 -18.13 -10.59 6.41
CA HIS A 187 -18.37 -10.98 5.02
C HIS A 187 -17.31 -10.42 4.05
N GLN A 188 -16.05 -10.43 4.47
CA GLN A 188 -14.92 -9.88 3.71
C GLN A 188 -14.09 -11.01 3.08
N GLN A 189 -13.98 -10.98 1.76
CA GLN A 189 -13.01 -11.81 1.04
C GLN A 189 -11.68 -11.05 0.95
N GLN A 190 -10.58 -11.69 1.32
CA GLN A 190 -9.25 -11.07 1.31
C GLN A 190 -8.21 -12.00 0.67
N ILE A 191 -7.44 -11.45 -0.27
CA ILE A 191 -6.26 -12.10 -0.83
C ILE A 191 -5.06 -11.18 -0.62
N CYS A 192 -3.99 -11.75 -0.10
CA CYS A 192 -2.72 -11.04 0.07
C CYS A 192 -1.71 -11.51 -0.97
N ILE A 193 -1.00 -10.57 -1.58
CA ILE A 193 0.23 -10.84 -2.30
C ILE A 193 1.36 -10.84 -1.28
N LYS A 194 2.08 -11.95 -1.20
CA LYS A 194 3.18 -12.18 -0.26
C LYS A 194 4.51 -12.28 -1.00
N PHE A 195 5.56 -11.83 -0.32
CA PHE A 195 6.95 -11.94 -0.79
C PHE A 195 7.80 -12.69 0.25
N ALA A 196 8.77 -13.47 -0.23
CA ALA A 196 9.68 -14.24 0.61
C ALA A 196 10.82 -13.35 1.15
N PHE A 197 10.58 -12.69 2.29
CA PHE A 197 11.59 -11.91 2.99
C PHE A 197 12.58 -12.82 3.76
N PRO A 198 13.72 -12.28 4.24
CA PRO A 198 14.69 -13.07 5.02
C PRO A 198 14.13 -13.66 6.34
N TRP A 199 13.01 -13.13 6.84
CA TRP A 199 12.31 -13.64 8.02
C TRP A 199 11.15 -14.59 7.70
N GLY A 200 10.81 -14.79 6.42
CA GLY A 200 9.68 -15.60 5.98
C GLY A 200 8.77 -14.88 5.00
N LEU A 201 7.66 -15.53 4.65
CA LEU A 201 6.62 -14.95 3.81
C LEU A 201 5.86 -13.86 4.58
N ASP A 202 5.78 -12.67 4.00
CA ASP A 202 5.06 -11.53 4.58
C ASP A 202 4.34 -10.73 3.48
N ASN A 203 3.34 -9.94 3.87
CA ASN A 203 2.46 -9.23 2.93
C ASN A 203 3.18 -8.05 2.25
N VAL A 204 2.91 -7.85 0.96
CA VAL A 204 3.34 -6.63 0.22
C VAL A 204 2.17 -5.87 -0.38
N GLU A 205 1.04 -6.55 -0.57
CA GLU A 205 -0.20 -5.94 -1.02
C GLU A 205 -1.39 -6.76 -0.50
N THR A 206 -2.44 -6.06 -0.09
CA THR A 206 -3.69 -6.68 0.37
C THR A 206 -4.81 -6.23 -0.54
N ILE A 207 -5.59 -7.19 -1.04
CA ILE A 207 -6.73 -6.97 -1.94
C ILE A 207 -7.97 -7.53 -1.24
N THR A 208 -8.95 -6.67 -0.98
CA THR A 208 -10.14 -7.00 -0.18
C THR A 208 -11.43 -6.67 -0.90
N VAL A 209 -12.47 -7.44 -0.62
CA VAL A 209 -13.86 -7.10 -0.96
C VAL A 209 -14.56 -6.65 0.32
N LYS A 210 -15.10 -5.44 0.30
CA LYS A 210 -15.82 -4.82 1.41
C LYS A 210 -17.23 -4.44 0.96
N ARG A 211 -18.21 -4.65 1.83
CA ARG A 211 -19.54 -4.03 1.67
C ARG A 211 -19.46 -2.58 2.08
N VAL A 212 -20.00 -1.69 1.26
CA VAL A 212 -19.97 -0.25 1.56
C VAL A 212 -20.86 0.11 2.77
N GLU A 213 -21.94 -0.65 2.99
CA GLU A 213 -22.86 -0.50 4.13
C GLU A 213 -22.19 -0.71 5.50
N THR A 214 -21.19 -1.58 5.60
CA THR A 214 -20.51 -1.87 6.88
C THR A 214 -19.51 -0.79 7.28
N ILE A 215 -19.24 0.19 6.41
CA ILE A 215 -18.25 1.25 6.66
C ILE A 215 -18.86 2.40 7.49
N GLY A 216 -20.16 2.35 7.85
CA GLY A 216 -20.76 3.16 8.93
C GLY A 216 -20.80 4.68 8.73
N GLU A 217 -20.22 5.19 7.65
CA GLU A 217 -19.99 6.62 7.40
C GLU A 217 -20.72 7.12 6.16
N LEU A 218 -21.51 6.24 5.56
CA LEU A 218 -21.96 6.32 4.18
C LEU A 218 -23.48 6.14 4.01
N ASP A 219 -24.27 6.48 5.03
CA ASP A 219 -25.74 6.49 4.96
C ASP A 219 -26.26 7.33 3.77
N THR A 220 -25.50 8.35 3.35
CA THR A 220 -25.76 9.22 2.19
C THR A 220 -25.54 8.57 0.82
N LEU A 221 -24.88 7.41 0.74
CA LEU A 221 -24.55 6.73 -0.53
C LEU A 221 -25.45 5.54 -0.88
N SER A 222 -26.42 5.23 -0.02
CA SER A 222 -27.46 4.23 -0.22
C SER A 222 -28.43 4.53 -1.39
N GLN A 223 -28.26 5.66 -2.09
CA GLN A 223 -29.13 6.12 -3.18
C GLN A 223 -28.37 6.26 -4.51
N VAL A 224 -27.60 5.24 -4.88
CA VAL A 224 -27.00 5.16 -6.22
C VAL A 224 -27.95 4.37 -7.14
N THR A 225 -28.72 5.10 -7.96
CA THR A 225 -29.58 4.54 -9.00
C THR A 225 -28.80 4.26 -10.28
N THR A 226 -28.47 3.01 -10.55
CA THR A 226 -28.04 2.58 -11.89
C THR A 226 -29.28 2.32 -12.74
N GLY A 227 -29.78 3.35 -13.44
CA GLY A 227 -31.04 3.26 -14.19
C GLY A 227 -32.27 3.28 -13.27
N LYS A 228 -33.16 2.27 -13.34
CA LYS A 228 -34.43 2.21 -12.58
C LYS A 228 -34.34 1.50 -11.20
N LYS A 229 -33.18 0.97 -10.80
CA LYS A 229 -33.01 0.27 -9.51
C LYS A 229 -31.81 0.83 -8.74
N SER A 230 -32.01 1.15 -7.46
CA SER A 230 -30.91 1.48 -6.55
C SER A 230 -30.11 0.21 -6.27
N VAL A 231 -28.79 0.26 -6.42
CA VAL A 231 -27.89 -0.86 -6.11
C VAL A 231 -26.71 -0.29 -5.34
N VAL A 232 -26.49 -0.81 -4.13
CA VAL A 232 -25.30 -0.52 -3.36
C VAL A 232 -24.11 -1.25 -3.99
N PRO A 233 -23.04 -0.55 -4.40
CA PRO A 233 -21.87 -1.19 -4.98
C PRO A 233 -21.11 -2.04 -3.93
N GLN A 234 -20.36 -3.01 -4.42
CA GLN A 234 -19.28 -3.62 -3.63
C GLN A 234 -17.98 -2.84 -3.87
N LEU A 235 -17.13 -2.77 -2.85
CA LEU A 235 -15.83 -2.14 -2.92
C LEU A 235 -14.74 -3.21 -3.00
N ILE A 236 -13.96 -3.21 -4.07
CA ILE A 236 -12.69 -3.93 -4.14
C ILE A 236 -11.58 -2.94 -3.81
N GLU A 237 -10.81 -3.18 -2.76
CA GLU A 237 -9.74 -2.30 -2.32
C GLU A 237 -8.38 -3.01 -2.45
N SER A 238 -7.45 -2.43 -3.19
CA SER A 238 -6.04 -2.84 -3.27
C SER A 238 -5.19 -1.81 -2.54
N SER A 239 -4.41 -2.29 -1.57
CA SER A 239 -3.57 -1.45 -0.71
C SER A 239 -2.15 -1.99 -0.63
N THR A 240 -1.19 -1.17 -1.01
CA THR A 240 0.26 -1.44 -0.94
C THR A 240 0.94 -0.36 -0.12
N ILE A 241 1.98 -0.74 0.62
CA ILE A 241 2.90 0.21 1.25
C ILE A 241 4.16 0.32 0.40
N LEU A 242 4.50 1.54 -0.03
CA LEU A 242 5.64 1.81 -0.91
C LEU A 242 6.96 1.33 -0.29
N GLU A 243 7.14 1.50 1.01
CA GLU A 243 8.34 1.10 1.73
C GLU A 243 8.50 -0.43 1.79
N GLN A 244 7.39 -1.17 1.87
CA GLN A 244 7.40 -2.63 1.74
C GLN A 244 7.76 -3.06 0.32
N ALA A 245 7.25 -2.35 -0.70
CA ALA A 245 7.59 -2.58 -2.09
C ALA A 245 9.08 -2.35 -2.36
N MET A 246 9.62 -1.22 -1.87
CA MET A 246 11.04 -0.93 -1.94
C MET A 246 11.86 -2.05 -1.32
N LEU A 247 11.52 -2.50 -0.11
CA LEU A 247 12.26 -3.57 0.55
C LEU A 247 12.18 -4.90 -0.20
N ALA A 248 11.01 -5.27 -0.71
CA ALA A 248 10.82 -6.50 -1.48
C ALA A 248 11.77 -6.52 -2.69
N TYR A 249 11.82 -5.44 -3.47
CA TYR A 249 12.72 -5.35 -4.62
C TYR A 249 14.19 -5.21 -4.24
N LEU A 250 14.54 -4.57 -3.12
CA LEU A 250 15.92 -4.55 -2.60
C LEU A 250 16.39 -5.93 -2.16
N VAL A 251 15.49 -6.75 -1.58
CA VAL A 251 15.78 -8.13 -1.20
C VAL A 251 15.88 -9.03 -2.43
N ASP A 252 14.96 -8.87 -3.39
CA ASP A 252 14.91 -9.67 -4.62
C ASP A 252 16.13 -9.44 -5.54
N SER A 253 16.67 -8.23 -5.53
CA SER A 253 17.88 -7.84 -6.29
C SER A 253 19.20 -8.21 -5.60
N TYR A 254 19.20 -8.39 -4.28
CA TYR A 254 20.42 -8.60 -3.50
C TYR A 254 21.12 -9.92 -3.84
N GLU A 255 22.40 -9.82 -4.20
CA GLU A 255 23.25 -10.98 -4.42
C GLU A 255 24.57 -10.88 -3.65
N GLU A 256 24.98 -12.01 -3.06
CA GLU A 256 26.33 -12.17 -2.52
C GLU A 256 27.24 -12.73 -3.63
N GLY A 257 28.23 -11.95 -4.06
CA GLY A 257 29.23 -12.44 -5.01
C GLY A 257 30.00 -13.64 -4.46
N VAL A 258 30.15 -14.70 -5.27
CA VAL A 258 31.02 -15.84 -4.98
C VAL A 258 32.48 -15.46 -5.29
N LYS A 259 33.38 -15.74 -4.34
CA LYS A 259 34.83 -15.48 -4.49
C LYS A 259 35.49 -16.66 -5.22
N ASN A 260 36.16 -16.41 -6.34
CA ASN A 260 37.22 -17.31 -6.81
C ASN A 260 38.48 -17.06 -5.98
N SER A 261 39.14 -18.14 -5.54
CA SER A 261 40.21 -18.17 -4.54
C SER A 261 41.57 -17.58 -4.97
N ASP A 262 41.73 -17.15 -6.23
CA ASP A 262 43.06 -17.17 -6.85
C ASP A 262 43.79 -15.82 -6.93
N THR A 263 43.25 -14.72 -6.40
CA THR A 263 43.97 -13.44 -6.40
C THR A 263 43.87 -12.70 -5.06
N LYS A 264 45.04 -12.48 -4.45
CA LYS A 264 45.26 -11.67 -3.24
C LYS A 264 44.99 -10.19 -3.54
N GLU A 265 43.73 -9.78 -3.45
CA GLU A 265 43.33 -8.47 -2.94
C GLU A 265 41.83 -8.52 -2.60
N MET A 266 41.55 -8.45 -1.30
CA MET A 266 40.27 -8.88 -0.71
C MET A 266 39.28 -7.72 -0.60
N LYS A 267 38.19 -7.73 -1.36
CA LYS A 267 36.91 -7.08 -0.98
C LYS A 267 35.74 -7.98 -1.36
N LYS A 268 34.86 -8.30 -0.40
CA LYS A 268 33.58 -8.97 -0.65
C LYS A 268 32.68 -7.93 -1.33
N VAL A 269 32.33 -8.14 -2.61
CA VAL A 269 31.45 -7.21 -3.34
C VAL A 269 30.03 -7.75 -3.21
N SER A 270 29.19 -6.98 -2.55
CA SER A 270 27.75 -7.19 -2.48
C SER A 270 27.10 -6.01 -3.20
N SER A 271 26.17 -6.31 -4.10
CA SER A 271 25.44 -5.32 -4.88
C SER A 271 23.95 -5.43 -4.60
N ILE A 272 23.28 -4.30 -4.76
CA ILE A 272 21.84 -4.12 -4.82
C ILE A 272 21.59 -3.31 -6.09
#